data_AF-A0A0B3ANH4-F1
#
_entry.id   AF-A0A0B3ANH4-F1
#
_cell.length_a   1.000
_cell.length_b   1.000
_cell.length_c   1.000
_cell.angle_alpha   90.00
_cell.angle_beta   90.00
_cell.angle_gamma   90.00
#
_symmetry.space_group_name_H-M   'P 1'
#
loop_
_entity.id
_entity.type
_entity.pdbx_description
1 polymer ?
#
loop_
_entity_poly.entity_id
_entity_poly.type
_entity_poly.pdbx_seq_one_letter_code
_entity_poly.pdbx_strand_id
1 'polypeptide(L)'
;MATTQRLLELRNKTKKRKPTFVVRASKFARRIKVRWRRARGRHSAIRQDYRGRPKHVSTGYRSPQEVRGKHSSGLEMVVIHTDKQLSNLDPTSQGAIIGSTVSARRRVELMKVAVEKKIRVLNVRDLNAAIGKIKAGLDTRQKARQERIAAKSKKEEEKKKQAEEKKKKEEKKHQEEKAAHEGPAPESVEEKVKKEEEQKEQKQQKQLVDKEITKRQ
;
A
#
# COMPACT_ATOMS: atom_id res chain seq x y z
N MET A 1 -48.88 0.82 9.04
CA MET A 1 -47.51 1.36 8.94
C MET A 1 -47.00 1.17 7.52
N ALA A 2 -46.19 2.08 6.97
CA ALA A 2 -45.66 1.90 5.62
C ALA A 2 -44.69 0.70 5.60
N THR A 3 -44.74 -0.12 4.55
CA THR A 3 -43.79 -1.22 4.39
C THR A 3 -42.36 -0.66 4.21
N THR A 4 -41.37 -1.34 4.78
CA THR A 4 -39.95 -0.95 4.70
C THR A 4 -39.48 -0.72 3.25
N GLN A 5 -40.00 -1.52 2.32
CA GLN A 5 -39.76 -1.40 0.89
C GLN A 5 -40.27 -0.07 0.30
N ARG A 6 -41.50 0.35 0.64
CA ARG A 6 -42.05 1.64 0.21
C ARG A 6 -41.18 2.82 0.68
N LEU A 7 -40.70 2.77 1.92
CA LEU A 7 -39.82 3.80 2.46
C LEU A 7 -38.45 3.82 1.78
N LEU A 8 -37.89 2.66 1.42
CA LEU A 8 -36.65 2.56 0.65
C LEU A 8 -36.79 3.17 -0.74
N GLU A 9 -37.90 2.91 -1.42
CA GLU A 9 -38.20 3.52 -2.72
C GLU A 9 -38.33 5.03 -2.63
N LEU A 10 -39.07 5.53 -1.63
CA LEU A 10 -39.19 6.96 -1.38
C LEU A 10 -37.82 7.59 -1.11
N ARG A 11 -36.99 6.94 -0.28
CA ARG A 11 -35.61 7.39 -0.04
C ARG A 11 -34.82 7.48 -1.33
N ASN A 12 -34.90 6.47 -2.20
CA ASN A 12 -34.18 6.44 -3.47
C ASN A 12 -34.66 7.56 -4.40
N LYS A 13 -35.98 7.79 -4.50
CA LYS A 13 -36.58 8.90 -5.26
C LYS A 13 -36.11 10.26 -4.75
N THR A 14 -36.15 10.48 -3.43
CA THR A 14 -35.69 11.73 -2.80
C THR A 14 -34.19 11.94 -2.98
N LYS A 15 -33.38 10.89 -2.87
CA LYS A 15 -31.92 10.94 -3.07
C LYS A 15 -31.53 11.30 -4.49
N LYS A 16 -32.26 10.80 -5.50
CA LYS A 16 -32.03 11.16 -6.92
C LYS A 16 -32.23 12.67 -7.18
N ARG A 17 -33.18 13.31 -6.48
CA ARG A 17 -33.46 14.75 -6.61
C ARG A 17 -32.60 15.62 -5.68
N LYS A 18 -31.80 15.02 -4.80
CA LYS A 18 -31.04 15.72 -3.78
C LYS A 18 -29.80 16.37 -4.39
N PRO A 19 -29.57 17.67 -4.18
CA PRO A 19 -28.36 18.34 -4.68
C PRO A 19 -27.10 17.84 -3.95
N THR A 20 -25.94 17.96 -4.58
CA THR A 20 -24.63 17.52 -4.06
C THR A 20 -24.05 18.41 -2.95
N PHE A 21 -24.71 19.52 -2.62
CA PHE A 21 -24.34 20.50 -1.58
C PHE A 21 -22.85 20.87 -1.57
N VAL A 22 -22.49 21.84 -2.41
CA VAL A 22 -21.10 22.25 -2.61
C VAL A 22 -20.84 23.68 -2.14
N VAL A 23 -19.61 23.97 -1.69
CA VAL A 23 -19.16 25.34 -1.40
C VAL A 23 -19.26 26.20 -2.65
N ARG A 24 -19.57 27.48 -2.46
CA ARG A 24 -19.40 28.54 -3.48
C ARG A 24 -18.05 28.40 -4.18
N ALA A 25 -18.06 28.57 -5.50
CA ALA A 25 -16.87 28.63 -6.34
C ALA A 25 -15.95 27.39 -6.32
N SER A 26 -16.38 26.27 -5.73
CA SER A 26 -15.66 24.99 -5.80
C SER A 26 -15.44 24.50 -7.24
N LYS A 27 -16.33 24.87 -8.17
CA LYS A 27 -16.18 24.59 -9.61
C LYS A 27 -15.16 25.51 -10.31
N PHE A 28 -14.97 26.73 -9.80
CA PHE A 28 -14.16 27.76 -10.47
C PHE A 28 -12.73 27.86 -9.90
N ALA A 29 -12.55 27.57 -8.61
CA ALA A 29 -11.27 27.73 -7.93
C ALA A 29 -10.69 26.39 -7.48
N ARG A 30 -9.54 25.99 -8.05
CA ARG A 30 -8.82 24.75 -7.69
C ARG A 30 -8.46 24.68 -6.20
N ARG A 31 -8.19 25.82 -5.56
CA ARG A 31 -7.91 25.90 -4.11
C ARG A 31 -9.11 25.51 -3.25
N ILE A 32 -10.33 25.66 -3.76
CA ILE A 32 -11.56 25.38 -3.03
C ILE A 32 -12.02 23.95 -3.33
N LYS A 33 -11.76 23.05 -2.38
CA LYS A 33 -12.21 21.65 -2.47
C LYS A 33 -13.74 21.55 -2.52
N VAL A 34 -14.24 20.57 -3.28
CA VAL A 34 -15.66 20.21 -3.32
C VAL A 34 -16.06 19.58 -1.98
N ARG A 35 -16.71 20.38 -1.13
CA ARG A 35 -17.24 19.96 0.17
C ARG A 35 -18.43 20.84 0.55
N TRP A 36 -19.12 20.53 1.64
CA TRP A 36 -20.11 21.45 2.21
C TRP A 36 -19.44 22.43 3.19
N ARG A 37 -19.82 23.71 3.09
CA ARG A 37 -19.52 24.78 4.05
C ARG A 37 -20.72 25.73 4.08
N ARG A 38 -21.14 26.12 5.29
CA ARG A 38 -22.20 27.11 5.46
C ARG A 38 -21.75 28.45 4.89
N ALA A 39 -22.57 29.06 4.03
CA ALA A 39 -22.30 30.38 3.48
C ALA A 39 -22.51 31.46 4.56
N ARG A 40 -21.47 32.25 4.86
CA ARG A 40 -21.48 33.24 5.96
C ARG A 40 -21.70 34.69 5.50
N GLY A 41 -21.20 35.06 4.33
CA GLY A 41 -21.17 36.46 3.89
C GLY A 41 -22.57 37.11 3.78
N ARG A 42 -22.65 38.40 4.17
CA ARG A 42 -23.91 39.18 4.14
C ARG A 42 -24.53 39.23 2.75
N HIS A 43 -23.71 39.46 1.72
CA HIS A 43 -24.12 39.53 0.30
C HIS A 43 -23.98 38.19 -0.43
N SER A 44 -23.97 37.08 0.31
CA SER A 44 -23.88 35.77 -0.32
C SER A 44 -25.22 35.36 -0.93
N ALA A 45 -25.32 35.38 -2.26
CA ALA A 45 -26.47 34.85 -3.00
C ALA A 45 -26.85 33.38 -2.66
N ILE A 46 -25.91 32.56 -2.14
CA ILE A 46 -26.23 31.22 -1.64
C ILE A 46 -26.90 31.28 -0.26
N ARG A 47 -26.50 32.23 0.59
CA ARG A 47 -27.11 32.44 1.91
C ARG A 47 -28.51 33.06 1.77
N GLN A 48 -28.74 33.81 0.70
CA GLN A 48 -30.02 34.42 0.34
C GLN A 48 -30.89 33.52 -0.57
N ASP A 49 -30.48 32.27 -0.81
CA ASP A 49 -31.23 31.28 -1.61
C ASP A 49 -31.63 31.72 -3.04
N TYR A 50 -30.77 32.48 -3.73
CA TYR A 50 -31.03 32.93 -5.10
C TYR A 50 -31.10 31.75 -6.10
N ARG A 51 -32.04 31.82 -7.06
CA ARG A 51 -32.21 30.83 -8.13
C ARG A 51 -30.91 30.69 -8.95
N GLY A 52 -30.59 29.44 -9.34
CA GLY A 52 -29.39 29.13 -10.12
C GLY A 52 -28.10 29.08 -9.31
N ARG A 53 -28.15 29.26 -7.99
CA ARG A 53 -27.02 29.00 -7.08
C ARG A 53 -27.18 27.62 -6.41
N PRO A 54 -26.09 27.01 -5.91
CA PRO A 54 -26.18 25.77 -5.15
C PRO A 54 -27.15 25.90 -3.98
N LYS A 55 -28.05 24.92 -3.81
CA LYS A 55 -29.05 24.94 -2.74
C LYS A 55 -28.40 24.87 -1.36
N HIS A 56 -28.96 25.57 -0.38
CA HIS A 56 -28.58 25.47 1.02
C HIS A 56 -29.03 24.14 1.65
N VAL A 57 -28.27 23.62 2.62
CA VAL A 57 -28.65 22.40 3.35
C VAL A 57 -29.74 22.73 4.37
N SER A 58 -30.85 21.99 4.32
CA SER A 58 -31.95 22.06 5.30
C SER A 58 -32.33 20.67 5.84
N THR A 59 -33.04 20.65 6.96
CA THR A 59 -33.55 19.41 7.59
C THR A 59 -34.55 18.65 6.70
N GLY A 60 -35.26 19.36 5.82
CA GLY A 60 -36.19 18.77 4.86
C GLY A 60 -35.55 17.80 3.85
N TYR A 61 -34.23 17.86 3.64
CA TYR A 61 -33.52 16.90 2.78
C TYR A 61 -33.15 15.57 3.47
N ARG A 62 -33.62 15.33 4.70
CA ARG A 62 -33.40 14.08 5.41
C ARG A 62 -34.21 12.94 4.79
N SER A 63 -33.69 11.72 4.90
CA SER A 63 -34.45 10.50 4.55
C SER A 63 -35.36 10.08 5.71
N PRO A 64 -36.42 9.28 5.44
CA PRO A 64 -37.26 8.70 6.48
C PRO A 64 -36.40 7.97 7.52
N GLN A 65 -36.83 8.01 8.78
CA GLN A 65 -36.04 7.56 9.93
C GLN A 65 -35.73 6.06 9.86
N GLU A 66 -36.73 5.23 9.60
CA GLU A 66 -36.63 3.76 9.60
C GLU A 66 -35.66 3.18 8.57
N VAL A 67 -35.44 3.90 7.46
CA VAL A 67 -34.58 3.46 6.34
C VAL A 67 -33.32 4.30 6.19
N ARG A 68 -33.08 5.23 7.12
CA ARG A 68 -31.87 6.06 7.14
C ARG A 68 -30.67 5.16 7.45
N GLY A 69 -29.61 5.25 6.65
CA GLY A 69 -28.38 4.48 6.87
C GLY A 69 -28.41 3.02 6.38
N LYS A 70 -29.58 2.45 6.05
CA LYS A 70 -29.69 1.09 5.52
C LYS A 70 -29.10 0.97 4.10
N HIS A 71 -28.66 -0.22 3.71
CA HIS A 71 -28.22 -0.52 2.35
C HIS A 71 -29.38 -0.41 1.33
N SER A 72 -29.10 -0.46 0.03
CA SER A 72 -30.14 -0.48 -1.01
C SER A 72 -31.01 -1.74 -0.91
N SER A 73 -30.44 -2.85 -0.42
CA SER A 73 -31.16 -4.09 -0.14
C SER A 73 -32.03 -4.05 1.13
N GLY A 74 -32.02 -2.94 1.88
CA GLY A 74 -32.77 -2.81 3.13
C GLY A 74 -32.09 -3.39 4.36
N LEU A 75 -30.91 -4.01 4.22
CA LEU A 75 -30.12 -4.51 5.34
C LEU A 75 -29.37 -3.39 6.05
N GLU A 76 -29.17 -3.51 7.35
CA GLU A 76 -28.27 -2.64 8.10
C GLU A 76 -26.80 -3.04 7.84
N MET A 77 -25.93 -2.04 7.64
CA MET A 77 -24.54 -2.29 7.27
C MET A 77 -23.67 -2.39 8.52
N VAL A 78 -23.07 -3.56 8.76
CA VAL A 78 -22.14 -3.76 9.89
C VAL A 78 -20.74 -4.05 9.36
N VAL A 79 -19.76 -3.25 9.80
CA VAL A 79 -18.35 -3.43 9.41
C VAL A 79 -17.68 -4.47 10.29
N ILE A 80 -17.06 -5.47 9.66
CA ILE A 80 -16.50 -6.64 10.32
C ILE A 80 -15.01 -6.80 10.00
N HIS A 81 -14.26 -7.23 11.01
CA HIS A 81 -12.84 -7.53 10.93
C HIS A 81 -12.50 -8.96 11.41
N THR A 82 -13.41 -9.63 12.12
CA THR A 82 -13.14 -10.92 12.80
C THR A 82 -14.32 -11.88 12.72
N ASP A 83 -14.04 -13.18 12.72
CA ASP A 83 -15.06 -14.24 12.64
C ASP A 83 -16.09 -14.19 13.78
N LYS A 84 -15.67 -13.76 14.98
CA LYS A 84 -16.54 -13.58 16.16
C LYS A 84 -17.64 -12.54 15.89
N GLN A 85 -17.27 -11.42 15.25
CA GLN A 85 -18.24 -10.40 14.85
C GLN A 85 -19.21 -10.95 13.81
N LEU A 86 -18.76 -11.88 12.96
CA LEU A 86 -19.62 -12.56 12.00
C LEU A 86 -20.63 -13.51 12.67
N SER A 87 -20.28 -14.15 13.79
CA SER A 87 -21.21 -14.98 14.58
C SER A 87 -22.31 -14.18 15.26
N ASN A 88 -22.01 -12.95 15.67
CA ASN A 88 -22.94 -12.12 16.44
C ASN A 88 -23.96 -11.38 15.57
N LEU A 89 -23.92 -11.55 14.24
CA LEU A 89 -24.80 -10.87 13.31
C LEU A 89 -26.07 -11.66 13.06
N ASP A 90 -27.19 -10.94 12.99
CA ASP A 90 -28.45 -11.48 12.49
C ASP A 90 -28.46 -11.49 10.95
N PRO A 91 -28.50 -12.66 10.29
CA PRO A 91 -28.49 -12.76 8.83
C PRO A 91 -29.71 -12.12 8.15
N THR A 92 -30.82 -11.92 8.88
CA THR A 92 -32.08 -11.44 8.30
C THR A 92 -32.14 -9.92 8.20
N SER A 93 -31.67 -9.21 9.23
CA SER A 93 -31.72 -7.75 9.32
C SER A 93 -30.41 -7.08 8.90
N GLN A 94 -29.27 -7.76 9.10
CA GLN A 94 -27.94 -7.17 8.97
C GLN A 94 -27.14 -7.77 7.81
N GLY A 95 -26.34 -6.92 7.18
CA GLY A 95 -25.41 -7.26 6.11
C GLY A 95 -23.97 -6.97 6.52
N ALA A 96 -23.08 -7.90 6.19
CA ALA A 96 -21.67 -7.83 6.52
C ALA A 96 -20.90 -6.95 5.52
N ILE A 97 -20.11 -5.99 6.01
CA ILE A 97 -19.09 -5.29 5.24
C ILE A 97 -17.72 -5.69 5.78
N ILE A 98 -16.94 -6.41 4.98
CA ILE A 98 -15.55 -6.72 5.37
C ILE A 98 -14.72 -5.44 5.28
N GLY A 99 -14.09 -5.04 6.38
CA GLY A 99 -13.27 -3.82 6.46
C GLY A 99 -12.10 -3.82 5.46
N SER A 100 -11.69 -2.64 5.00
CA SER A 100 -10.61 -2.49 4.01
C SER A 100 -9.24 -2.91 4.55
N THR A 101 -9.04 -2.85 5.87
CA THR A 101 -7.78 -3.19 6.55
C THR A 101 -7.54 -4.70 6.63
N VAL A 102 -8.55 -5.53 6.36
CA VAL A 102 -8.44 -6.98 6.46
C VAL A 102 -7.57 -7.52 5.32
N SER A 103 -6.56 -8.31 5.67
CA SER A 103 -5.62 -8.90 4.71
C SER A 103 -6.30 -9.91 3.77
N ALA A 104 -5.75 -10.08 2.58
CA ALA A 104 -6.29 -11.00 1.56
C ALA A 104 -6.53 -12.42 2.08
N ARG A 105 -5.59 -12.97 2.87
CA ARG A 105 -5.72 -14.29 3.50
C ARG A 105 -6.93 -14.34 4.45
N ARG A 106 -7.04 -13.36 5.34
CA ARG A 106 -8.12 -13.30 6.33
C ARG A 106 -9.48 -13.02 5.68
N ARG A 107 -9.51 -12.28 4.57
CA ARG A 107 -10.72 -12.08 3.77
C ARG A 107 -11.25 -13.40 3.21
N VAL A 108 -10.38 -14.31 2.74
CA VAL A 108 -10.81 -15.63 2.28
C VAL A 108 -11.44 -16.44 3.41
N GLU A 109 -10.86 -16.41 4.61
CA GLU A 109 -11.39 -17.09 5.79
C GLU A 109 -12.77 -16.52 6.18
N LEU A 110 -12.88 -15.20 6.30
CA LEU A 110 -14.16 -14.54 6.61
C LEU A 110 -15.23 -14.82 5.56
N MET A 111 -14.87 -14.84 4.27
CA MET A 111 -15.81 -15.14 3.19
C MET A 111 -16.30 -16.59 3.26
N LYS A 112 -15.44 -17.55 3.61
CA LYS A 112 -15.87 -18.95 3.83
C LYS A 112 -16.86 -19.05 4.98
N VAL A 113 -16.55 -18.45 6.13
CA VAL A 113 -17.45 -18.43 7.30
C VAL A 113 -18.76 -17.71 6.96
N ALA A 114 -18.73 -16.66 6.13
CA ALA A 114 -19.93 -15.97 5.66
C ALA A 114 -20.82 -16.87 4.78
N VAL A 115 -20.22 -17.69 3.90
CA VAL A 115 -20.94 -18.67 3.10
C VAL A 115 -21.59 -19.73 4.00
N GLU A 116 -20.84 -20.26 4.97
CA GLU A 116 -21.34 -21.24 5.93
C GLU A 116 -22.54 -20.72 6.73
N LYS A 117 -22.45 -19.48 7.24
CA LYS A 117 -23.53 -18.84 8.01
C LYS A 117 -24.62 -18.20 7.16
N LYS A 118 -24.53 -18.30 5.83
CA LYS A 118 -25.45 -17.67 4.85
C LYS A 118 -25.63 -16.15 5.06
N ILE A 119 -24.59 -15.48 5.54
CA ILE A 119 -24.61 -14.03 5.77
C ILE A 119 -24.24 -13.31 4.47
N ARG A 120 -25.05 -12.31 4.11
CA ARG A 120 -24.81 -11.53 2.90
C ARG A 120 -23.68 -10.52 3.12
N VAL A 121 -22.62 -10.68 2.35
CA VAL A 121 -21.48 -9.74 2.30
C VAL A 121 -21.77 -8.67 1.25
N LEU A 122 -21.85 -7.40 1.66
CA LEU A 122 -22.32 -6.29 0.81
C LEU A 122 -21.25 -5.73 -0.15
N ASN A 123 -19.96 -5.89 0.18
CA ASN A 123 -18.86 -5.39 -0.64
C ASN A 123 -18.43 -6.37 -1.76
N VAL A 124 -19.07 -7.53 -1.87
CA VAL A 124 -18.77 -8.56 -2.88
C VAL A 124 -20.07 -9.00 -3.54
N ARG A 125 -20.06 -9.07 -4.88
CA ARG A 125 -21.20 -9.59 -5.64
C ARG A 125 -21.28 -11.12 -5.54
N ASP A 126 -20.17 -11.79 -5.88
CA ASP A 126 -20.07 -13.25 -5.92
C ASP A 126 -18.95 -13.74 -4.99
N LEU A 127 -19.33 -14.38 -3.88
CA LEU A 127 -18.39 -14.84 -2.84
C LEU A 127 -17.43 -15.91 -3.35
N ASN A 128 -17.93 -16.93 -4.03
CA ASN A 128 -17.11 -18.04 -4.53
C ASN A 128 -16.07 -17.59 -5.55
N ALA A 129 -16.48 -16.74 -6.50
CA ALA A 129 -15.58 -16.17 -7.49
C ALA A 129 -14.52 -15.26 -6.83
N ALA A 130 -14.89 -14.48 -5.83
CA ALA A 130 -13.95 -13.65 -5.09
C ALA A 130 -12.92 -14.49 -4.32
N ILE A 131 -13.34 -15.57 -3.66
CA ILE A 131 -12.45 -16.52 -2.98
C ILE A 131 -11.42 -17.10 -3.96
N GLY A 132 -11.87 -17.57 -5.14
CA GLY A 132 -11.00 -18.14 -6.16
C GLY A 132 -9.94 -17.15 -6.65
N LYS A 133 -10.35 -15.92 -6.98
CA LYS A 133 -9.44 -14.86 -7.43
C LYS A 133 -8.38 -14.51 -6.38
N ILE A 134 -8.79 -14.38 -5.12
CA ILE A 134 -7.86 -14.02 -4.04
C ILE A 134 -6.87 -15.16 -3.77
N LYS A 135 -7.33 -16.41 -3.73
CA LYS A 135 -6.45 -17.57 -3.57
C LYS A 135 -5.41 -17.66 -4.69
N ALA A 136 -5.85 -17.58 -5.95
CA ALA A 136 -4.95 -17.59 -7.09
C ALA A 136 -3.87 -16.48 -7.00
N GLY A 137 -4.26 -15.25 -6.61
CA GLY A 137 -3.31 -14.16 -6.40
C GLY A 137 -2.36 -14.35 -5.21
N LEU A 138 -2.74 -15.15 -4.20
CA LEU A 138 -1.85 -15.52 -3.09
C LEU A 138 -0.86 -16.59 -3.55
N ASP A 139 -1.30 -17.60 -4.30
CA ASP A 139 -0.47 -18.71 -4.76
C ASP A 139 0.60 -18.22 -5.74
N THR A 140 0.26 -17.33 -6.68
CA THR A 140 1.26 -16.72 -7.58
C THR A 140 2.31 -15.92 -6.82
N ARG A 141 1.89 -15.15 -5.80
CA ARG A 141 2.80 -14.39 -4.95
C ARG A 141 3.70 -15.30 -4.12
N GLN A 142 3.18 -16.41 -3.62
CA GLN A 142 3.97 -17.39 -2.86
C GLN A 142 5.04 -18.05 -3.74
N LYS A 143 4.67 -18.49 -4.95
CA LYS A 143 5.61 -19.07 -5.92
C LYS A 143 6.71 -18.08 -6.30
N ALA A 144 6.35 -16.85 -6.68
CA ALA A 144 7.33 -15.81 -7.00
C ALA A 144 8.25 -15.47 -5.81
N ARG A 145 7.72 -15.53 -4.57
CA ARG A 145 8.53 -15.35 -3.36
C ARG A 145 9.51 -16.50 -3.16
N GLN A 146 9.09 -17.75 -3.35
CA GLN A 146 9.94 -18.93 -3.24
C GLN A 146 11.07 -18.90 -4.27
N GLU A 147 10.77 -18.56 -5.53
CA GLU A 147 11.77 -18.41 -6.59
C GLU A 147 12.81 -17.33 -6.24
N ARG A 148 12.36 -16.17 -5.72
CA ARG A 148 13.27 -15.11 -5.25
C ARG A 148 14.15 -15.55 -4.09
N ILE A 149 13.61 -16.34 -3.17
CA ILE A 149 14.38 -16.89 -2.04
C ILE A 149 15.43 -17.87 -2.55
N ALA A 150 15.06 -18.79 -3.45
CA ALA A 150 15.97 -19.75 -4.05
C ALA A 150 17.07 -19.09 -4.89
N ALA A 151 16.76 -18.01 -5.62
CA ALA A 151 17.76 -17.25 -6.36
C ALA A 151 18.74 -16.52 -5.42
N LYS A 152 18.25 -16.00 -4.29
CA LYS A 152 19.11 -15.37 -3.27
C LYS A 152 20.04 -16.38 -2.61
N SER A 153 19.55 -17.55 -2.21
CA SER A 153 20.39 -18.58 -1.58
C SER A 153 21.49 -19.08 -2.52
N LYS A 154 21.18 -19.34 -3.79
CA LYS A 154 22.18 -19.72 -4.81
C LYS A 154 23.27 -18.65 -4.97
N LYS A 155 22.89 -17.38 -5.03
CA LYS A 155 23.83 -16.26 -5.13
C LYS A 155 24.70 -16.10 -3.89
N GLU A 156 24.17 -16.44 -2.71
CA GLU A 156 24.90 -16.38 -1.45
C GLU A 156 25.88 -17.55 -1.31
N GLU A 157 25.52 -18.75 -1.76
CA GLU A 157 26.42 -19.90 -1.87
C GLU A 157 27.55 -19.66 -2.89
N GLU A 158 27.25 -19.08 -4.06
CA GLU A 158 28.27 -18.69 -5.03
C GLU A 158 29.26 -17.67 -4.44
N LYS A 159 28.76 -16.67 -3.72
CA LYS A 159 29.62 -15.68 -3.04
C LYS A 159 30.51 -16.33 -1.96
N LYS A 160 29.97 -17.29 -1.19
CA LYS A 160 30.75 -18.02 -0.18
C LYS A 160 31.84 -18.89 -0.81
N LYS A 161 31.52 -19.63 -1.89
CA LYS A 161 32.50 -20.43 -2.65
C LYS A 161 33.61 -19.57 -3.25
N GLN A 162 33.26 -18.43 -3.85
CA GLN A 162 34.25 -17.47 -4.39
C GLN A 162 35.12 -16.85 -3.28
N ALA A 163 34.59 -16.66 -2.07
CA ALA A 163 35.35 -16.15 -0.93
C ALA A 163 36.32 -17.21 -0.36
N GLU A 164 35.90 -18.47 -0.26
CA GLU A 164 36.79 -19.58 0.13
C GLU A 164 37.90 -19.84 -0.89
N GLU A 165 37.59 -19.76 -2.18
CA GLU A 165 38.57 -19.97 -3.25
C GLU A 165 39.62 -18.84 -3.30
N LYS A 166 39.22 -17.59 -2.98
CA LYS A 166 40.14 -16.48 -2.78
C LYS A 166 41.04 -16.66 -1.55
N LYS A 167 40.48 -17.11 -0.42
CA LYS A 167 41.26 -17.42 0.79
C LYS A 167 42.27 -18.54 0.57
N LYS A 168 41.89 -19.61 -0.13
CA LYS A 168 42.82 -20.70 -0.50
C LYS A 168 43.92 -20.25 -1.47
N LYS A 169 43.64 -19.29 -2.37
CA LYS A 169 44.66 -18.70 -3.24
C LYS A 169 45.62 -17.77 -2.48
N GLU A 170 45.13 -17.03 -1.49
CA GLU A 170 45.96 -16.21 -0.61
C GLU A 170 46.83 -17.08 0.32
N GLU A 171 46.30 -18.15 0.90
CA GLU A 171 47.09 -19.09 1.72
C GLU A 171 48.16 -19.83 0.92
N LYS A 172 47.88 -20.22 -0.34
CA LYS A 172 48.90 -20.82 -1.22
C LYS A 172 50.02 -19.86 -1.57
N LYS A 173 49.68 -18.59 -1.86
CA LYS A 173 50.70 -17.54 -2.08
C LYS A 173 51.56 -17.30 -0.84
N HIS A 174 50.95 -17.33 0.34
CA HIS A 174 51.67 -17.14 1.60
C HIS A 174 52.57 -18.34 1.97
N GLN A 175 52.24 -19.56 1.51
CA GLN A 175 53.09 -20.75 1.65
C GLN A 175 54.24 -20.78 0.63
N GLU A 176 54.01 -20.31 -0.61
CA GLU A 176 55.08 -20.15 -1.61
C GLU A 176 56.07 -19.04 -1.21
N GLU A 177 55.62 -17.92 -0.63
CA GLU A 177 56.52 -16.88 -0.09
C GLU A 177 57.32 -17.36 1.13
N LYS A 178 56.76 -18.27 1.96
CA LYS A 178 57.50 -18.85 3.10
C LYS A 178 58.51 -19.91 2.68
N ALA A 179 58.31 -20.61 1.56
CA ALA A 179 59.28 -21.56 1.02
C ALA A 179 60.46 -20.87 0.31
N ALA A 180 60.35 -19.58 -0.04
CA ALA A 180 61.39 -18.82 -0.73
C ALA A 180 62.38 -18.08 0.21
N HIS A 181 62.30 -18.26 1.53
CA HIS A 181 63.10 -17.50 2.52
C HIS A 181 64.27 -18.28 3.17
N GLU A 182 64.80 -19.34 2.56
CA GLU A 182 66.11 -19.91 2.93
C GLU A 182 67.13 -19.64 1.80
N GLY A 183 67.88 -18.52 1.87
CA GLY A 183 69.07 -18.21 1.04
C GLY A 183 69.23 -16.73 0.63
N PRO A 184 70.45 -16.12 0.65
CA PRO A 184 70.65 -14.68 0.91
C PRO A 184 70.64 -13.72 -0.31
N ALA A 185 70.47 -12.42 0.01
CA ALA A 185 70.23 -11.24 -0.85
C ALA A 185 71.25 -10.92 -1.97
N PRO A 186 70.88 -10.10 -2.99
CA PRO A 186 71.35 -8.70 -2.98
C PRO A 186 70.44 -7.61 -3.64
N GLU A 187 70.51 -6.40 -3.06
CA GLU A 187 70.49 -5.04 -3.65
C GLU A 187 69.75 -4.77 -4.99
N SER A 188 68.48 -4.34 -4.92
CA SER A 188 67.82 -3.47 -5.94
C SER A 188 66.42 -2.95 -5.53
N VAL A 189 66.05 -3.05 -4.25
CA VAL A 189 64.66 -2.86 -3.79
C VAL A 189 64.35 -1.41 -3.42
N GLU A 190 65.34 -0.64 -2.93
CA GLU A 190 65.08 0.73 -2.43
C GLU A 190 64.69 1.74 -3.52
N GLU A 191 65.20 1.60 -4.75
CA GLU A 191 64.83 2.51 -5.86
C GLU A 191 63.44 2.21 -6.45
N LYS A 192 62.98 0.95 -6.37
CA LYS A 192 61.64 0.56 -6.80
C LYS A 192 60.57 0.97 -5.79
N VAL A 193 60.87 0.89 -4.50
CA VAL A 193 59.95 1.30 -3.43
C VAL A 193 59.68 2.81 -3.49
N LYS A 194 60.70 3.65 -3.72
CA LYS A 194 60.52 5.10 -3.86
C LYS A 194 59.66 5.49 -5.06
N LYS A 195 59.84 4.84 -6.22
CA LYS A 195 59.01 5.09 -7.41
C LYS A 195 57.56 4.62 -7.23
N GLU A 196 57.30 3.55 -6.47
CA GLU A 196 55.92 3.13 -6.17
C GLU A 196 55.23 4.02 -5.13
N GLU A 197 55.97 4.56 -4.16
CA GLU A 197 55.43 5.51 -3.18
C GLU A 197 55.03 6.84 -3.85
N GLU A 198 55.88 7.40 -4.73
CA GLU A 198 55.53 8.60 -5.50
C GLU A 198 54.31 8.39 -6.39
N GLN A 199 54.16 7.22 -7.02
CA GLN A 199 52.99 6.90 -7.84
C GLN A 199 51.71 6.72 -7.01
N LYS A 200 51.82 6.23 -5.78
CA LYS A 200 50.68 6.12 -4.85
C LYS A 200 50.25 7.48 -4.32
N GLU A 201 51.19 8.36 -3.98
CA GLU A 201 50.88 9.74 -3.56
C GLU A 201 50.20 10.53 -4.68
N GLN A 202 50.70 10.43 -5.92
CA GLN A 202 50.07 11.10 -7.07
C GLN A 202 48.66 10.57 -7.36
N LYS A 203 48.41 9.27 -7.16
CA LYS A 203 47.05 8.69 -7.28
C LYS A 203 46.12 9.13 -6.16
N GLN A 204 46.61 9.24 -4.92
CA GLN A 204 45.82 9.74 -3.80
C GLN A 204 45.46 11.20 -3.97
N GLN A 205 46.40 12.03 -4.43
CA GLN A 205 46.14 13.45 -4.74
C GLN A 205 45.10 13.58 -5.86
N LYS A 206 45.17 12.78 -6.94
CA LYS A 206 44.13 12.75 -7.97
C LYS A 206 42.75 12.36 -7.44
N GLN A 207 42.68 11.33 -6.59
CA GLN A 207 41.40 10.90 -5.98
C GLN A 207 40.80 11.94 -5.02
N LEU A 208 41.63 12.73 -4.35
CA LEU A 208 41.18 13.83 -3.51
C LEU A 208 40.63 14.99 -4.35
N VAL A 209 41.31 15.36 -5.43
CA VAL A 209 40.86 16.40 -6.38
C VAL A 209 39.53 16.01 -7.04
N ASP A 210 39.39 14.76 -7.49
CA ASP A 210 38.14 14.27 -8.10
C ASP A 210 36.96 14.25 -7.10
N LYS A 211 37.24 14.01 -5.82
CA LYS A 211 36.24 14.10 -4.73
C LYS A 211 35.84 15.54 -4.39
N GLU A 212 36.73 16.51 -4.55
CA GLU A 212 36.42 17.92 -4.34
C GLU A 212 35.60 18.51 -5.49
N ILE A 213 35.89 18.11 -6.74
CA ILE A 213 35.16 18.54 -7.94
C ILE A 213 33.70 18.05 -7.88
N THR A 214 33.46 16.81 -7.42
CA THR A 214 32.12 16.23 -7.30
C THR A 214 31.27 16.80 -6.15
N LYS A 215 31.87 17.54 -5.21
CA LYS A 215 31.16 18.22 -4.10
C LYS A 215 30.71 19.65 -4.43
N ARG A 216 31.16 20.24 -5.54
CA ARG A 216 30.88 21.64 -5.93
C ARG A 216 29.75 21.80 -6.97
N GLN A 217 29.00 20.75 -7.29
CA GLN A 217 27.80 20.80 -8.14
C GLN A 217 26.52 20.50 -7.37
#